data_AF-A0A959P1G2-F1
#
_entry.id   AF-A0A959P1G2-F1
#
_cell.length_a   1.000
_cell.length_b   1.000
_cell.length_c   1.000
_cell.angle_alpha   90.00
_cell.angle_beta   90.00
_cell.angle_gamma   90.00
#
_symmetry.space_group_name_H-M   'P 1'
#
loop_
_entity.id
_entity.type
_entity.pdbx_description
1 polymer ?
#
loop_
_entity_poly.entity_id
_entity_poly.type
_entity_poly.pdbx_seq_one_letter_code
_entity_poly.pdbx_strand_id
1 'polypeptide(L)'
;MDWGQVSRILFVLDEQGEKLNDYLNNDRSLTNKVMFTNSEEGNPSAAFRIINDPIKDQEHIKELVKKGYIVRTRADAGTKEARTHDYNRFEIAKSSGAQIITTDYYIPSKLFHSSFQVIFEDGKYIRTNKKNNSVNK
;
A
#
# COMPACT_ATOMS: atom_id res chain seq x y z
N MET A 1 -24.08 -0.06 21.09
CA MET A 1 -22.75 0.42 21.51
C MET A 1 -21.83 0.22 20.34
N ASP A 2 -21.45 1.31 19.70
CA ASP A 2 -20.45 1.32 18.63
C ASP A 2 -19.09 1.25 19.31
N TRP A 3 -18.43 0.10 19.23
CA TRP A 3 -17.05 -0.04 19.69
C TRP A 3 -16.19 0.70 18.70
N GLY A 4 -15.95 1.99 18.97
CA GLY A 4 -15.27 2.92 18.08
C GLY A 4 -14.05 2.29 17.39
N GLN A 5 -13.88 2.62 16.12
CA GLN A 5 -12.81 2.11 15.27
C GLN A 5 -11.45 2.33 15.94
N VAL A 6 -10.80 1.24 16.38
CA VAL A 6 -9.43 1.29 16.92
C VAL A 6 -8.51 1.72 15.79
N SER A 7 -8.04 2.96 15.84
CA SER A 7 -7.08 3.49 14.88
C SER A 7 -5.73 2.87 15.13
N ARG A 8 -5.08 2.41 14.05
CA ARG A 8 -3.70 1.93 14.07
C ARG A 8 -2.89 2.85 13.18
N ILE A 9 -1.72 3.25 13.65
CA ILE A 9 -0.79 4.09 12.90
C ILE A 9 0.38 3.21 12.48
N LEU A 10 0.79 3.32 11.22
CA LEU A 10 1.94 2.64 10.65
C LEU A 10 2.97 3.70 10.23
N PHE A 11 4.18 3.61 10.76
CA PHE A 11 5.30 4.42 10.31
C PHE A 11 6.18 3.59 9.37
N VAL A 12 6.51 4.14 8.21
CA VAL A 12 7.31 3.47 7.18
C VAL A 12 8.41 4.41 6.71
N LEU A 13 9.64 3.91 6.65
CA LEU A 13 10.76 4.55 5.98
C LEU A 13 10.77 4.12 4.50
N ASP A 14 10.31 5.00 3.61
CA ASP A 14 10.38 4.80 2.15
C ASP A 14 11.72 5.29 1.59
N GLU A 15 12.79 4.64 2.03
CA GLU A 15 14.15 4.90 1.56
C GLU A 15 14.90 3.56 1.38
N GLN A 16 15.97 3.60 0.59
CA GLN A 16 16.84 2.46 0.31
C GLN A 16 18.31 2.88 0.45
N GLY A 17 19.23 1.92 0.27
CA GLY A 17 20.67 2.19 0.25
C GLY A 17 21.19 2.73 1.58
N GLU A 18 22.04 3.77 1.52
CA GLU A 18 22.74 4.33 2.68
C GLU A 18 21.78 4.79 3.78
N LYS A 19 20.73 5.54 3.45
CA LYS A 19 19.74 6.00 4.43
C LYS A 19 19.05 4.86 5.17
N LEU A 20 18.73 3.78 4.45
CA LEU A 20 18.15 2.59 5.04
C LEU A 20 19.16 1.92 5.98
N ASN A 21 20.41 1.77 5.54
CA ASN A 21 21.47 1.16 6.34
C ASN A 21 21.77 1.95 7.60
N ASP A 22 21.80 3.28 7.51
CA ASP A 22 21.97 4.20 8.63
C ASP A 22 20.84 4.03 9.64
N TYR A 23 19.59 4.02 9.18
CA TYR A 23 18.43 3.80 10.05
C TYR A 23 18.51 2.45 10.78
N LEU A 24 18.98 1.43 10.07
CA LEU A 24 19.16 0.08 10.56
C LEU A 24 20.43 -0.08 11.42
N ASN A 25 21.29 0.94 11.51
CA ASN A 25 22.64 0.86 12.13
C ASN A 25 23.47 -0.31 11.56
N ASN A 26 23.31 -0.63 10.27
CA ASN A 26 23.87 -1.81 9.60
C ASN A 26 23.46 -3.18 10.21
N ASP A 27 22.48 -3.22 11.12
CA ASP A 27 21.84 -4.44 11.61
C ASP A 27 20.59 -4.75 10.76
N ARG A 28 20.32 -6.02 10.47
CA ARG A 28 19.13 -6.41 9.68
C ARG A 28 17.85 -6.51 10.52
N SER A 29 17.91 -6.20 11.82
CA SER A 29 16.79 -6.28 12.76
C SER A 29 15.95 -4.99 12.85
N LEU A 30 14.65 -5.14 13.10
CA LEU A 30 13.74 -4.05 13.50
C LEU A 30 13.63 -3.87 15.02
N THR A 31 14.37 -4.65 15.82
CA THR A 31 14.39 -4.49 17.27
C THR A 31 14.79 -3.06 17.64
N ASN A 32 14.00 -2.40 18.49
CA ASN A 32 14.18 -1.00 18.90
C ASN A 32 14.08 0.03 17.75
N LYS A 33 13.49 -0.34 16.61
CA LYS A 33 13.17 0.59 15.50
C LYS A 33 11.70 1.01 15.57
N VAL A 34 11.42 2.25 15.22
CA VAL A 34 10.07 2.86 15.27
C VAL A 34 9.29 2.65 13.97
N MET A 35 10.00 2.51 12.85
CA MET A 35 9.44 2.43 11.50
C MET A 35 9.69 1.05 10.91
N PHE A 36 8.73 0.58 10.12
CA PHE A 36 8.99 -0.48 9.16
C PHE A 36 9.84 0.07 8.01
N THR A 37 10.64 -0.80 7.39
CA THR A 37 11.51 -0.42 6.29
C THR A 37 11.01 -1.01 4.98
N ASN A 38 11.33 -0.35 3.87
CA ASN A 38 11.13 -0.91 2.52
C ASN A 38 12.29 -1.85 2.12
N SER A 39 12.75 -2.70 3.03
CA SER A 39 13.83 -3.68 2.78
C SER A 39 13.36 -4.74 1.79
N GLU A 40 14.28 -5.27 0.97
CA GLU A 40 13.97 -6.37 0.03
C GLU A 40 13.46 -7.62 0.73
N GLU A 41 12.51 -8.31 0.11
CA GLU A 41 11.93 -9.55 0.61
C GLU A 41 12.97 -10.62 0.93
N GLY A 42 12.74 -11.36 2.01
CA GLY A 42 13.71 -12.31 2.58
C GLY A 42 14.69 -11.69 3.58
N ASN A 43 14.81 -10.35 3.63
CA ASN A 43 15.54 -9.68 4.70
C ASN A 43 14.75 -9.76 6.02
N PRO A 44 15.41 -9.99 7.18
CA PRO A 44 14.73 -9.97 8.49
C PRO A 44 13.98 -8.67 8.83
N SER A 45 14.34 -7.54 8.20
CA SER A 45 13.66 -6.25 8.35
C SER A 45 12.51 -6.02 7.35
N ALA A 46 12.28 -6.94 6.41
CA ALA A 46 11.29 -6.77 5.35
C ALA A 46 9.91 -7.32 5.74
N ALA A 47 9.17 -6.60 6.59
CA ALA A 47 7.74 -6.91 6.81
C ALA A 47 6.81 -6.07 5.90
N PHE A 48 7.34 -4.98 5.33
CA PHE A 48 6.60 -4.03 4.52
C PHE A 48 7.30 -3.81 3.17
N ARG A 49 6.54 -3.72 2.08
CA ARG A 49 7.08 -3.46 0.73
C ARG A 49 6.31 -2.36 0.03
N ILE A 50 7.03 -1.46 -0.63
CA ILE A 50 6.47 -0.40 -1.46
C ILE A 50 6.73 -0.76 -2.92
N ILE A 51 5.68 -1.19 -3.62
CA ILE A 51 5.73 -1.54 -5.03
C ILE A 51 4.87 -0.54 -5.80
N ASN A 52 5.51 0.42 -6.46
CA ASN A 52 4.84 1.63 -6.97
C ASN A 52 3.96 1.39 -8.19
N ASP A 53 4.29 0.42 -9.05
CA ASP A 53 3.60 0.20 -10.32
C ASP A 53 2.82 -1.12 -10.31
N PRO A 54 1.53 -1.10 -9.93
CA PRO A 54 0.73 -2.32 -9.93
C PRO A 54 0.43 -2.84 -11.34
N ILE A 55 0.53 -2.01 -12.39
CA ILE A 55 0.30 -2.46 -13.77
C ILE A 55 1.44 -3.38 -14.19
N LYS A 56 2.68 -2.95 -13.94
CA LYS A 56 3.87 -3.71 -14.28
C LYS A 56 4.08 -4.91 -13.34
N ASP A 57 3.88 -4.69 -12.04
CA ASP A 57 4.34 -5.61 -11.00
C ASP A 57 3.19 -6.37 -10.30
N GLN A 58 2.03 -6.50 -10.96
CA GLN A 58 0.83 -7.08 -10.35
C GLN A 58 1.07 -8.48 -9.74
N GLU A 59 1.70 -9.38 -10.50
CA GLU A 59 1.96 -10.75 -10.05
C GLU A 59 2.97 -10.77 -8.90
N HIS A 60 4.00 -9.93 -8.94
CA HIS A 60 4.95 -9.80 -7.84
C HIS A 60 4.27 -9.31 -6.55
N ILE A 61 3.36 -8.33 -6.65
CA ILE A 61 2.55 -7.88 -5.52
C ILE A 61 1.71 -9.04 -4.95
N LYS A 62 1.03 -9.81 -5.81
CA LYS A 62 0.24 -10.97 -5.37
C LYS A 62 1.10 -11.99 -4.62
N GLU A 63 2.30 -12.27 -5.11
CA GLU A 63 3.24 -13.19 -4.47
C GLU A 63 3.69 -12.70 -3.10
N LEU A 64 4.04 -11.42 -2.97
CA LEU A 64 4.43 -10.81 -1.69
C LEU A 64 3.27 -10.87 -0.69
N VAL A 65 2.06 -10.50 -1.10
CA VAL A 65 0.87 -10.58 -0.25
C VAL A 65 0.63 -12.02 0.21
N LYS A 66 0.74 -13.00 -0.69
CA LYS A 66 0.59 -14.43 -0.36
C LYS A 66 1.65 -14.92 0.64
N LYS A 67 2.87 -14.38 0.56
CA LYS A 67 3.97 -14.67 1.51
C LYS A 67 3.81 -13.95 2.86
N GLY A 68 2.78 -13.12 3.03
CA GLY A 68 2.45 -12.45 4.29
C GLY A 68 3.06 -11.05 4.45
N TYR A 69 3.67 -10.49 3.41
CA TYR A 69 4.14 -9.10 3.44
C TYR A 69 2.95 -8.13 3.40
N ILE A 70 3.10 -6.99 4.09
CA ILE A 70 2.22 -5.85 3.89
C ILE A 70 2.74 -5.07 2.68
N VAL A 71 1.92 -4.91 1.65
CA VAL A 71 2.29 -4.22 0.42
C VAL A 71 1.50 -2.93 0.27
N ARG A 72 2.23 -1.85 0.00
CA ARG A 72 1.67 -0.58 -0.48
C ARG A 72 1.91 -0.42 -1.97
N THR A 73 0.86 -0.03 -2.69
CA THR A 73 0.94 0.34 -4.11
C THR A 73 0.16 1.63 -4.41
N ARG A 74 0.09 2.04 -5.67
CA ARG A 74 -0.50 3.33 -6.11
C ARG A 74 -1.72 3.13 -6.99
N ALA A 75 -2.73 3.98 -6.81
CA ALA A 75 -3.89 4.07 -7.69
C ALA A 75 -3.65 5.00 -8.90
N ASP A 76 -2.68 5.91 -8.81
CA ASP A 76 -2.36 6.91 -9.81
C ASP A 76 -0.87 7.30 -9.77
N ALA A 77 -0.37 7.92 -10.84
CA ALA A 77 1.00 8.42 -10.92
C ALA A 77 1.13 9.64 -11.84
N GLY A 78 1.72 10.72 -11.31
CA GLY A 78 2.08 11.89 -12.11
C GLY A 78 0.88 12.61 -12.74
N THR A 79 -0.28 12.58 -12.08
CA THR A 79 -1.54 13.19 -12.52
C THR A 79 -2.19 12.58 -13.76
N LYS A 80 -1.61 11.54 -14.37
CA LYS A 80 -2.06 11.00 -15.66
C LYS A 80 -3.48 10.47 -15.59
N GLU A 81 -3.74 9.55 -14.67
CA GLU A 81 -5.03 8.89 -14.47
C GLU A 81 -6.14 9.92 -14.19
N ALA A 82 -5.85 10.93 -13.38
CA ALA A 82 -6.81 11.99 -13.09
C ALA A 82 -7.13 12.88 -14.29
N ARG A 83 -6.20 13.08 -15.22
CA ARG A 83 -6.42 13.90 -16.42
C ARG A 83 -7.13 13.15 -17.54
N THR A 84 -6.97 11.84 -17.60
CA THR A 84 -7.59 10.98 -18.60
C THR A 84 -8.82 10.22 -18.09
N HIS A 85 -9.19 10.43 -16.82
CA HIS A 85 -10.24 9.68 -16.11
C HIS A 85 -10.05 8.16 -16.19
N ASP A 86 -8.80 7.71 -16.13
CA ASP A 86 -8.44 6.29 -16.26
C ASP A 86 -8.30 5.62 -14.89
N TYR A 87 -9.19 4.67 -14.59
CA TYR A 87 -9.19 3.92 -13.33
C TYR A 87 -8.45 2.58 -13.41
N ASN A 88 -7.87 2.22 -14.56
CA ASN A 88 -7.26 0.91 -14.77
C ASN A 88 -6.17 0.58 -13.74
N ARG A 89 -5.30 1.54 -13.40
CA ARG A 89 -4.27 1.36 -12.36
C ARG A 89 -4.89 1.02 -11.01
N PHE A 90 -5.97 1.71 -10.63
CA PHE A 90 -6.68 1.46 -9.38
C PHE A 90 -7.33 0.07 -9.36
N GLU A 91 -7.97 -0.35 -10.46
CA GLU A 91 -8.55 -1.70 -10.57
C GLU A 91 -7.49 -2.81 -10.48
N ILE A 92 -6.34 -2.60 -11.11
CA ILE A 92 -5.20 -3.52 -11.03
C ILE A 92 -4.62 -3.55 -9.62
N ALA A 93 -4.47 -2.39 -8.96
CA ALA A 93 -4.06 -2.30 -7.56
C ALA A 93 -5.02 -3.07 -6.64
N LYS A 94 -6.34 -2.89 -6.80
CA LYS A 94 -7.37 -3.61 -6.03
C LYS A 94 -7.27 -5.12 -6.21
N SER A 95 -7.06 -5.59 -7.44
CA SER A 95 -7.00 -7.01 -7.77
C SER A 95 -5.66 -7.67 -7.45
N SER A 96 -4.59 -6.88 -7.23
CA SER A 96 -3.29 -7.38 -6.77
C SER A 96 -3.31 -7.91 -5.32
N GLY A 97 -4.29 -7.49 -4.52
CA GLY A 97 -4.39 -7.86 -3.11
C GLY A 97 -3.55 -7.00 -2.17
N ALA A 98 -2.84 -5.97 -2.66
CA ALA A 98 -2.15 -5.00 -1.82
C ALA A 98 -3.09 -4.44 -0.74
N GLN A 99 -2.60 -4.41 0.50
CA GLN A 99 -3.40 -3.98 1.65
C GLN A 99 -3.52 -2.46 1.75
N ILE A 100 -2.56 -1.74 1.17
CA ILE A 100 -2.55 -0.27 1.16
C ILE A 100 -2.46 0.20 -0.30
N ILE A 101 -3.46 0.97 -0.73
CA ILE A 101 -3.45 1.65 -2.02
C ILE A 101 -3.48 3.14 -1.73
N THR A 102 -2.51 3.86 -2.26
CA THR A 102 -2.40 5.31 -2.05
C THR A 102 -2.72 6.09 -3.32
N THR A 103 -3.14 7.33 -3.12
CA THR A 103 -3.64 8.21 -4.18
C THR A 103 -3.46 9.65 -3.76
N ASP A 104 -3.15 10.52 -4.71
CA ASP A 104 -3.22 11.97 -4.52
C ASP A 104 -4.66 12.50 -4.75
N TYR A 105 -5.57 11.66 -5.24
CA TYR A 105 -6.92 12.00 -5.69
C TYR A 105 -8.00 11.31 -4.86
N TYR A 106 -7.84 11.27 -3.54
CA TYR A 106 -8.90 10.80 -2.63
C TYR A 106 -10.13 11.73 -2.65
N ILE A 107 -9.95 12.96 -3.12
CA ILE A 107 -10.97 13.92 -3.53
C ILE A 107 -10.62 14.47 -4.92
N PRO A 108 -11.60 14.95 -5.70
CA PRO A 108 -11.34 15.55 -7.01
C PRO A 108 -10.36 16.73 -6.94
N SER A 109 -9.55 16.88 -7.99
CA SER A 109 -8.56 17.96 -8.09
C SER A 109 -9.24 19.32 -8.14
N LYS A 110 -8.69 20.29 -7.41
CA LYS A 110 -9.02 21.71 -7.54
C LYS A 110 -8.05 22.47 -8.46
N LEU A 111 -6.97 21.83 -8.90
CA LEU A 111 -5.92 22.45 -9.70
C LEU A 111 -6.17 22.36 -11.21
N PHE A 112 -7.06 21.45 -11.64
CA PHE A 112 -7.52 21.31 -13.02
C PHE A 112 -8.90 20.66 -13.03
N HIS A 113 -9.65 20.83 -14.12
CA HIS A 113 -10.97 20.22 -14.25
C HIS A 113 -10.83 18.69 -14.35
N SER A 114 -11.18 18.00 -13.26
CA SER A 114 -11.32 16.55 -13.24
C SER A 114 -12.23 16.13 -12.10
N SER A 115 -13.17 15.25 -12.40
CA SER A 115 -14.01 14.55 -11.44
C SER A 115 -13.40 13.23 -10.96
N PHE A 116 -12.17 12.91 -11.39
CA PHE A 116 -11.49 11.69 -10.98
C PHE A 116 -11.32 11.64 -9.46
N GLN A 117 -11.75 10.54 -8.86
CA GLN A 117 -11.67 10.31 -7.44
C GLN A 117 -11.43 8.83 -7.16
N VAL A 118 -10.37 8.51 -6.43
CA VAL A 118 -10.09 7.15 -5.98
C VAL A 118 -10.84 6.90 -4.68
N ILE A 119 -11.90 6.11 -4.77
CA ILE A 119 -12.77 5.71 -3.67
C ILE A 119 -13.37 4.33 -3.99
N PHE A 120 -13.68 3.51 -2.98
CA PHE A 120 -14.34 2.23 -3.22
C PHE A 120 -15.82 2.42 -3.58
N GLU A 121 -16.43 1.38 -4.17
CA GLU A 121 -17.81 1.44 -4.68
C GLU A 121 -18.85 1.81 -3.62
N ASP A 122 -18.57 1.56 -2.34
CA ASP A 122 -19.44 1.90 -1.20
C ASP A 122 -19.20 3.31 -0.64
N GLY A 123 -18.40 4.13 -1.32
CA GLY A 123 -18.05 5.49 -0.90
C GLY A 123 -17.08 5.53 0.28
N LYS A 124 -16.34 4.45 0.55
CA LYS A 124 -15.36 4.39 1.64
C LYS A 124 -13.93 4.22 1.12
N TYR A 125 -12.97 4.38 2.02
CA TYR A 125 -11.54 4.17 1.75
C TYR A 125 -10.99 2.88 2.37
N ILE A 126 -11.86 2.10 3.01
CA ILE A 126 -11.50 0.83 3.64
C ILE A 126 -12.47 -0.21 3.12
N ARG A 127 -11.92 -1.29 2.58
CA ARG A 127 -12.67 -2.48 2.16
C ARG A 127 -12.16 -3.69 2.91
N THR A 128 -13.05 -4.50 3.46
CA THR A 128 -12.69 -5.80 4.03
C THR A 128 -12.60 -6.83 2.91
N ASN A 129 -11.48 -7.55 2.82
CA ASN A 129 -11.39 -8.69 1.93
C ASN A 129 -12.19 -9.85 2.54
N LYS A 130 -13.23 -10.33 1.85
CA LYS A 130 -14.09 -11.46 2.32
C LYS A 130 -13.41 -12.85 2.32
N LYS A 131 -12.08 -12.94 2.41
CA LYS A 131 -11.36 -14.22 2.48
C LYS A 131 -10.44 -14.21 3.69
N ASN A 132 -10.93 -14.82 4.78
CA ASN A 132 -10.23 -15.66 5.77
C ASN A 132 -11.14 -15.93 7.00
N ASN A 133 -12.35 -16.46 6.79
CA ASN A 133 -13.19 -17.05 7.86
C ASN A 133 -13.16 -18.58 7.77
N SER A 134 -11.97 -19.15 7.60
CA SER A 134 -11.76 -20.59 7.68
C SER A 134 -10.33 -20.84 8.15
N VAL A 135 -10.05 -20.46 9.39
CA VAL A 135 -9.02 -21.12 10.19
C VAL A 135 -9.73 -21.72 11.39
N ASN A 136 -9.52 -23.03 11.51
CA ASN A 136 -10.15 -24.03 12.34
C ASN A 136 -10.44 -23.61 13.80
N LYS A 137 -11.62 -24.08 14.26
CA LYS A 137 -11.94 -24.30 15.66
C LYS A 137 -11.13 -25.49 16.20
#